data_AF-A0A1Q5DD58-F1
#
_entry.id   AF-A0A1Q5DD58-F1
#
_cell.length_a   1.000
_cell.length_b   1.000
_cell.length_c   1.000
_cell.angle_alpha   90.00
_cell.angle_beta   90.00
_cell.angle_gamma   90.00
#
_symmetry.space_group_name_H-M   'P 1'
#
loop_
_entity.id
_entity.type
_entity.pdbx_description
1 polymer ?
#
loop_
_entity_poly.entity_id
_entity_poly.type
_entity_poly.pdbx_seq_one_letter_code
_entity_poly.pdbx_strand_id
1 'polypeptide(L)'
;MSTAPLPATLPRLPDHDDRFADSLAPEARIRELDLGPGLWAVERTGPDTQVLYVHNPTNELQAFYPATVFGGDVTPVFLSGDITTAGEEGAGLIVRLAPKGDVWLARTATTDEETP
;
A
#
# COMPACT_ATOMS: atom_id res chain seq x y z
N MET A 1 11.20 23.07 -10.67
CA MET A 1 10.56 21.78 -10.35
C MET A 1 11.55 21.02 -9.47
N SER A 2 11.25 20.86 -8.19
CA SER A 2 12.17 20.26 -7.22
C SER A 2 11.71 18.82 -6.95
N THR A 3 12.36 17.85 -7.57
CA THR A 3 12.20 16.43 -7.23
C THR A 3 12.86 16.24 -5.88
N ALA A 4 12.06 16.07 -4.81
CA ALA A 4 12.61 15.71 -3.51
C ALA A 4 13.37 14.38 -3.67
N PRO A 5 14.58 14.24 -3.10
CA PRO A 5 15.30 12.98 -3.14
C PRO A 5 14.50 11.92 -2.39
N LEU A 6 14.36 10.75 -3.02
CA LEU A 6 13.70 9.60 -2.42
C LEU A 6 14.40 9.21 -1.12
N PRO A 7 13.67 8.90 -0.03
CA PRO A 7 14.29 8.29 1.12
C PRO A 7 14.86 6.92 0.70
N ALA A 8 16.18 6.73 0.88
CA ALA A 8 16.89 5.49 0.54
C ALA A 8 16.40 4.27 1.36
N THR A 9 15.48 4.48 2.30
CA THR A 9 14.93 3.46 3.19
C THR A 9 13.48 3.83 3.48
N LEU A 10 12.57 2.90 3.19
CA LEU A 10 11.17 3.03 3.59
C LEU A 10 11.09 3.18 5.12
N PRO A 11 10.05 3.86 5.65
CA PRO A 11 9.77 3.81 7.07
C PRO A 11 9.67 2.35 7.54
N ARG A 12 10.05 2.08 8.79
CA ARG A 12 9.85 0.75 9.36
C ARG A 12 8.35 0.57 9.65
N LEU A 13 7.83 -0.60 9.30
CA LEU A 13 6.50 -1.01 9.73
C LEU A 13 6.48 -1.05 11.28
N PRO A 14 5.50 -0.44 11.95
CA PRO A 14 5.50 -0.33 13.41
C PRO A 14 5.36 -1.67 14.13
N ASP A 15 4.71 -2.66 13.50
CA ASP A 15 4.58 -4.03 14.02
C ASP A 15 4.95 -5.02 12.92
N HIS A 16 5.98 -5.85 13.16
CA HIS A 16 6.38 -6.92 12.25
C HIS A 16 5.37 -8.06 12.37
N ASP A 17 4.40 -8.10 11.46
CA ASP A 17 3.56 -9.28 11.25
C ASP A 17 4.34 -10.27 10.36
N ASP A 18 4.70 -11.42 10.95
CA ASP A 18 5.52 -12.46 10.32
C ASP A 18 4.96 -12.94 8.97
N ARG A 19 3.65 -12.78 8.75
CA ARG A 19 3.01 -13.14 7.47
C ARG A 19 3.57 -12.35 6.30
N PHE A 20 4.11 -11.15 6.52
CA PHE A 20 4.65 -10.28 5.48
C PHE A 20 6.18 -10.20 5.47
N ALA A 21 6.86 -11.08 6.22
CA ALA A 21 8.31 -11.07 6.35
C ALA A 21 9.01 -11.11 4.98
N ASP A 22 8.52 -11.91 4.04
CA ASP A 22 9.11 -12.03 2.70
C ASP A 22 9.00 -10.74 1.87
N SER A 23 7.88 -10.03 1.96
CA SER A 23 7.72 -8.73 1.29
C SER A 23 8.53 -7.64 1.95
N LEU A 24 8.87 -7.78 3.23
CA LEU A 24 9.69 -6.83 3.97
C LEU A 24 11.19 -7.18 3.96
N ALA A 25 11.56 -8.37 3.49
CA ALA A 25 12.93 -8.82 3.37
C ALA A 25 13.74 -7.91 2.41
N PRO A 26 15.06 -7.72 2.63
CA PRO A 26 15.91 -6.93 1.75
C PRO A 26 15.87 -7.36 0.28
N GLU A 27 15.62 -8.64 0.03
CA GLU A 27 15.57 -9.27 -1.28
C GLU A 27 14.21 -9.15 -1.98
N ALA A 28 13.20 -8.61 -1.29
CA ALA A 28 11.89 -8.38 -1.87
C ALA A 28 12.00 -7.50 -3.13
N ARG A 29 11.17 -7.78 -4.13
CA ARG A 29 11.13 -6.94 -5.33
C ARG A 29 10.48 -5.61 -4.96
N ILE A 30 11.13 -4.50 -5.31
CA ILE A 30 10.65 -3.14 -5.00
C ILE A 30 10.26 -2.45 -6.30
N ARG A 31 9.09 -1.81 -6.31
CA ARG A 31 8.60 -1.02 -7.44
C ARG A 31 7.95 0.27 -6.95
N GLU A 32 8.33 1.40 -7.54
CA GLU A 32 7.62 2.66 -7.35
C GLU A 32 6.35 2.68 -8.20
N LEU A 33 5.28 3.23 -7.65
CA LEU A 33 3.98 3.31 -8.31
C LEU A 33 3.48 4.75 -8.36
N ASP A 34 2.86 5.10 -9.48
CA ASP A 34 2.05 6.31 -9.59
C ASP A 34 0.61 5.96 -9.23
N LEU A 35 0.16 6.42 -8.06
CA LEU A 35 -1.21 6.22 -7.56
C LEU A 35 -2.08 7.46 -7.70
N GLY A 36 -1.60 8.47 -8.41
CA GLY A 36 -2.28 9.73 -8.58
C GLY A 36 -1.46 10.94 -8.11
N PRO A 37 -2.00 12.14 -8.32
CA PRO A 37 -1.26 13.38 -8.19
C PRO A 37 -0.75 13.60 -6.76
N GLY A 38 0.56 13.77 -6.64
CA GLY A 38 1.20 14.14 -5.38
C GLY A 38 1.32 13.02 -4.35
N LEU A 39 0.95 11.78 -4.69
CA LEU A 39 1.22 10.61 -3.87
C LEU A 39 2.60 10.03 -4.19
N TRP A 40 3.30 9.56 -3.15
CA TRP A 40 4.48 8.74 -3.29
C TRP A 40 4.15 7.32 -2.83
N ALA A 41 4.38 6.32 -3.67
CA ALA A 41 4.04 4.95 -3.35
C ALA A 41 5.14 3.97 -3.72
N VAL A 42 5.35 2.99 -2.84
CA VAL A 42 6.31 1.91 -3.04
C VAL A 42 5.64 0.58 -2.72
N GLU A 43 5.67 -0.30 -3.69
CA GLU A 43 5.25 -1.67 -3.57
C GLU A 43 6.47 -2.56 -3.31
N ARG A 44 6.32 -3.51 -2.40
CA ARG A 44 7.24 -4.61 -2.17
C ARG A 44 6.51 -5.92 -2.39
N THR A 45 7.09 -6.82 -3.17
CA THR A 45 6.49 -8.10 -3.52
C THR A 45 7.40 -9.25 -3.10
N GLY A 46 6.89 -10.09 -2.20
CA GLY A 46 7.43 -11.41 -1.87
C GLY A 46 6.80 -12.51 -2.74
N PRO A 47 7.11 -13.80 -2.48
CA PRO A 47 6.54 -14.92 -3.22
C PRO A 47 5.01 -15.00 -3.09
N ASP A 48 4.51 -14.89 -1.84
CA ASP A 48 3.09 -15.07 -1.52
C ASP A 48 2.45 -13.83 -0.88
N THR A 49 3.21 -12.73 -0.81
CA THR A 49 2.75 -11.49 -0.19
C THR A 49 3.10 -10.27 -1.01
N GLN A 50 2.34 -9.20 -0.79
CA GLN A 50 2.56 -7.90 -1.39
C GLN A 50 2.26 -6.84 -0.33
N VAL A 51 3.16 -5.88 -0.17
CA VAL A 51 3.03 -4.76 0.77
C VAL A 51 3.14 -3.46 -0.03
N LEU A 52 2.24 -2.53 0.23
CA LEU A 52 2.20 -1.21 -0.38
C LEU A 52 2.34 -0.15 0.71
N TYR A 53 3.36 0.68 0.59
CA TYR A 53 3.48 1.93 1.34
C TYR A 53 3.01 3.08 0.46
N VAL A 54 2.16 3.95 1.00
CA VAL A 54 1.74 5.19 0.33
C VAL A 54 1.89 6.35 1.29
N HIS A 55 2.53 7.42 0.83
CA HIS A 55 2.70 8.67 1.56
C HIS A 55 2.10 9.83 0.77
N ASN A 56 1.42 10.73 1.49
CA ASN A 56 0.93 11.99 0.96
C ASN A 56 1.84 13.15 1.41
N PRO A 57 2.90 13.50 0.66
CA PRO A 57 3.76 14.63 0.98
C PRO A 57 3.09 16.00 0.80
N THR A 58 1.85 16.08 0.31
CA THR A 58 1.17 17.35 0.04
C THR A 58 0.56 17.96 1.30
N ASN A 59 0.01 19.17 1.18
CA ASN A 59 -0.76 19.84 2.23
C ASN A 59 -2.28 19.64 2.07
N GLU A 60 -2.69 18.78 1.14
CA GLU A 60 -4.08 18.54 0.77
C GLU A 60 -4.46 17.09 1.05
N LEU A 61 -5.76 16.81 1.18
CA LEU A 61 -6.26 15.43 1.24
C LEU A 61 -6.06 14.78 -0.13
N GLN A 62 -5.45 13.59 -0.16
CA GLN A 62 -5.30 12.81 -1.38
C GLN A 62 -6.00 11.46 -1.25
N ALA A 63 -6.39 10.88 -2.38
CA ALA A 63 -7.11 9.61 -2.42
C ALA A 63 -6.55 8.68 -3.50
N PHE A 64 -6.61 7.38 -3.25
CA PHE A 64 -6.27 6.35 -4.23
C PHE A 64 -7.11 5.09 -4.04
N TYR A 65 -7.08 4.21 -5.04
CA TYR A 65 -7.82 2.96 -5.09
C TYR A 65 -6.86 1.78 -4.96
N PRO A 66 -6.81 1.05 -3.83
CA PRO A 66 -5.90 -0.09 -3.66
C PRO A 66 -6.10 -1.19 -4.71
N ALA A 67 -7.30 -1.29 -5.27
CA ALA A 67 -7.63 -2.23 -6.35
C ALA A 67 -6.76 -2.06 -7.60
N THR A 68 -6.21 -0.87 -7.87
CA THR A 68 -5.28 -0.67 -9.00
C THR A 68 -3.92 -1.32 -8.80
N VAL A 69 -3.58 -1.66 -7.55
CA VAL A 69 -2.31 -2.30 -7.15
C VAL A 69 -2.52 -3.78 -6.88
N PHE A 70 -3.55 -4.12 -6.08
CA PHE A 70 -3.79 -5.48 -5.62
C PHE A 70 -4.71 -6.29 -6.54
N GLY A 71 -5.42 -5.65 -7.47
CA GLY A 71 -6.51 -6.24 -8.25
C GLY A 71 -7.88 -6.02 -7.60
N GLY A 72 -8.93 -5.96 -8.43
CA GLY A 72 -10.29 -5.57 -8.02
C GLY A 72 -10.97 -6.51 -7.01
N ASP A 73 -10.59 -7.79 -6.99
CA ASP A 73 -11.23 -8.80 -6.14
C ASP A 73 -10.55 -8.96 -4.77
N VAL A 74 -9.53 -8.15 -4.48
CA VAL A 74 -8.72 -8.29 -3.27
C VAL A 74 -9.16 -7.29 -2.20
N THR A 75 -9.40 -7.81 -0.99
CA THR A 75 -9.54 -6.98 0.20
C THR A 75 -8.17 -6.73 0.81
N PRO A 76 -7.64 -5.49 0.79
CA PRO A 76 -6.35 -5.19 1.40
C PRO A 76 -6.44 -5.22 2.93
N VAL A 77 -5.36 -5.67 3.56
CA VAL A 77 -5.14 -5.59 5.01
C VAL A 77 -4.46 -4.27 5.33
N PHE A 78 -5.04 -3.49 6.25
CA PHE A 78 -4.44 -2.25 6.75
C PHE A 78 -3.47 -2.57 7.90
N LEU A 79 -2.19 -2.29 7.70
CA LEU A 79 -1.15 -2.60 8.68
C LEU A 79 -0.89 -1.42 9.61
N SER A 80 -0.86 -0.20 9.07
CA SER A 80 -0.62 1.04 9.81
C SER A 80 -1.03 2.24 8.95
N GLY A 81 -1.27 3.39 9.58
CA GLY A 81 -1.45 4.66 8.88
C GLY A 81 -2.56 5.53 9.46
N ASP A 82 -2.53 6.80 9.11
CA ASP A 82 -3.59 7.77 9.42
C ASP A 82 -4.49 7.95 8.19
N ILE A 83 -5.61 7.23 8.19
CA ILE A 83 -6.47 7.10 7.03
C ILE A 83 -7.95 7.26 7.35
N THR A 84 -8.69 7.66 6.32
CA THR A 84 -10.14 7.47 6.25
C THR A 84 -10.47 6.62 5.04
N THR A 85 -11.36 5.64 5.20
CA THR A 85 -11.82 4.78 4.11
C THR A 85 -13.25 5.14 3.74
N ALA A 86 -13.59 4.97 2.46
CA ALA A 86 -14.98 4.93 2.02
C ALA A 86 -15.17 3.80 1.02
N GLY A 87 -16.31 3.12 1.12
CA GLY A 87 -16.79 2.24 0.06
C GLY A 87 -17.57 3.06 -0.95
N GLU A 88 -17.25 2.91 -2.23
CA GLU A 88 -18.05 3.43 -3.33
C GLU A 88 -18.66 2.27 -4.12
N GLU A 89 -19.98 2.29 -4.28
CA GLU A 89 -20.71 1.23 -4.97
C GLU A 89 -20.25 1.13 -6.43
N GLY A 90 -19.67 -0.02 -6.81
CA GLY A 90 -19.13 -0.25 -8.15
C GLY A 90 -17.67 0.21 -8.39
N ALA A 91 -17.11 1.08 -7.54
CA ALA A 91 -15.71 1.53 -7.65
C ALA A 91 -14.78 0.91 -6.59
N GLY A 92 -15.34 0.27 -5.56
CA GLY A 92 -14.61 -0.46 -4.54
C GLY A 92 -14.12 0.43 -3.38
N LEU A 93 -13.07 -0.03 -2.71
CA LEU A 93 -12.47 0.65 -1.56
C LEU A 93 -11.65 1.87 -2.00
N ILE A 94 -11.94 3.02 -1.40
CA ILE A 94 -11.15 4.26 -1.55
C ILE A 94 -10.40 4.53 -0.26
N VAL A 95 -9.09 4.74 -0.36
CA VAL A 95 -8.24 5.16 0.76
C VAL A 95 -7.95 6.65 0.63
N ARG A 96 -8.25 7.41 1.68
CA ARG A 96 -7.96 8.84 1.77
C ARG A 96 -6.88 9.10 2.82
N LEU A 97 -5.84 9.79 2.39
CA LEU A 97 -4.69 10.18 3.21
C LEU A 97 -4.78 11.65 3.57
N ALA A 98 -4.68 11.94 4.87
CA ALA A 98 -4.52 13.29 5.37
C ALA A 98 -3.24 13.95 4.81
N PRO A 99 -3.15 15.28 4.82
CA PRO A 99 -1.89 15.99 4.56
C PRO A 99 -0.75 15.41 5.40
N LYS A 100 0.39 15.12 4.76
CA LYS A 100 1.58 14.49 5.40
C LYS A 100 1.35 13.08 5.95
N GLY A 101 0.18 12.50 5.74
CA GLY A 101 -0.16 11.15 6.21
C GLY A 101 0.51 10.06 5.39
N ASP A 102 0.50 8.86 5.94
CA ASP A 102 0.96 7.65 5.27
C ASP A 102 0.08 6.45 5.64
N VAL A 103 0.19 5.39 4.83
CA VAL A 103 -0.48 4.12 5.06
C VAL A 103 0.37 2.96 4.56
N TRP A 104 0.29 1.86 5.30
CA TRP A 104 0.78 0.56 4.91
C TRP A 104 -0.40 -0.37 4.67
N LEU A 105 -0.48 -0.89 3.45
CA LEU A 105 -1.45 -1.88 3.03
C LEU A 105 -0.73 -3.17 2.68
N ALA A 106 -1.40 -4.31 2.82
CA ALA A 106 -0.86 -5.57 2.37
C ALA A 106 -1.92 -6.50 1.80
N ARG A 107 -1.44 -7.47 1.04
CA ARG A 107 -2.17 -8.59 0.52
C ARG A 107 -1.37 -9.85 0.81
N THR A 108 -2.03 -10.87 1.33
CA THR A 108 -1.56 -12.25 1.23
C THR A 108 -2.20 -12.88 0.00
N ALA A 109 -1.50 -13.78 -0.69
CA ALA A 109 -2.17 -14.68 -1.63
C ALA A 109 -3.34 -15.31 -0.88
N THR A 110 -4.57 -15.13 -1.38
CA THR A 110 -5.67 -15.97 -0.97
C THR A 110 -5.22 -17.37 -1.35
N THR A 111 -4.92 -18.20 -0.36
CA THR A 111 -4.91 -19.64 -0.59
C THR A 111 -6.29 -19.91 -1.16
N ASP A 112 -6.36 -20.22 -2.45
CA ASP A 112 -7.53 -20.88 -3.04
C ASP A 112 -7.68 -22.17 -2.21
N GLU A 113 -8.46 -22.11 -1.14
CA GLU A 113 -9.08 -23.30 -0.58
C GLU A 113 -10.12 -23.73 -1.62
N GLU A 114 -9.62 -24.36 -2.68
CA GLU A 114 -10.42 -25.20 -3.53
C GLU A 114 -10.72 -26.49 -2.75
N THR A 115 -11.97 -26.94 -2.84
CA THR A 115 -12.48 -28.31 -2.57
C THR A 115 -13.02 -28.55 -1.14
N PRO A 116 -14.28 -28.99 -1.01
CA PRO A 116 -14.66 -30.37 -1.37
C PRO A 116 -15.35 -30.54 -2.74
#